data_AF-A0A0N1ETX5-F1
#
_entry.id   AF-A0A0N1ETX5-F1
#
_cell.length_a   1.000
_cell.length_b   1.000
_cell.length_c   1.000
_cell.angle_alpha   90.00
_cell.angle_beta   90.00
_cell.angle_gamma   90.00
#
_symmetry.space_group_name_H-M   'P 1'
#
loop_
_entity.id
_entity.type
_entity.pdbx_description
1 polymer ?
#
loop_
_entity_poly.entity_id
_entity_poly.type
_entity_poly.pdbx_seq_one_letter_code
_entity_poly.pdbx_strand_id
1 'polypeptide(L)'
;MSMARKPQNACELVRRVLQHPGGGLQALLKLVDGGENEWLELKAASFPEGGAFAEGSNEDDYRWNVAKAAIALANSVGGVVLLGVNDAGQPIGIDASDPKGKRGRKGAEAFRREVVWQEVLLPVRGWKTGRSGTIKLKRPRFLERLLSLEEIHCDGKTVLAIFVDSAPSDYGFVEVTKVADQDPSDDLIYARKRGAIGQVIDLPKDDLVVLDLHEQQRKQAVAEIGLTWERFVASGAIARPVEELVPAIQSYIAHLKDDFSSLEDVYVPLDVEQTKTGTQAAKRRTEHNPLRAETWLSAKSAVASANGGDDLIAVEDEVRRGLATELVSQERRALLIGEGGAGKSGCFAKLALDEARLWAPDRSWPLVVRLSEYSDIGLAGQFERVSGIKWQDLAPLVAEGRVTLYLDGLNECPDALYESCCVDLASLLREYPDARVRLCSRSSTAP
;
A
#
# COMPACT_ATOMS: atom_id res chain seq x y z
N MET A 1 13.76 17.60 11.11
CA MET A 1 13.22 16.92 9.92
C MET A 1 13.63 15.45 9.95
N SER A 2 12.76 14.55 10.41
CA SER A 2 12.96 13.13 10.16
C SER A 2 12.46 12.87 8.74
N MET A 3 13.33 12.98 7.74
CA MET A 3 12.95 12.60 6.38
C MET A 3 12.47 11.15 6.41
N ALA A 4 11.30 10.87 5.83
CA ALA A 4 10.87 9.51 5.57
C ALA A 4 12.04 8.74 4.93
N ARG A 5 12.43 7.60 5.53
CA ARG A 5 13.61 6.85 5.11
C ARG A 5 13.53 6.58 3.61
N LYS A 6 14.51 7.00 2.82
CA LYS A 6 14.51 6.83 1.35
C LYS A 6 14.35 5.33 0.99
N PRO A 7 13.65 5.01 -0.11
CA PRO A 7 13.57 3.63 -0.58
C PRO A 7 14.97 3.09 -0.90
N GLN A 8 15.22 1.85 -0.49
CA GLN A 8 16.52 1.19 -0.62
C GLN A 8 16.66 0.41 -1.93
N ASN A 9 15.54 0.09 -2.59
CA ASN A 9 15.52 -0.60 -3.87
C ASN A 9 14.30 -0.18 -4.71
N ALA A 10 14.27 -0.60 -5.97
CA ALA A 10 13.22 -0.18 -6.89
C ALA A 10 11.85 -0.74 -6.51
N CYS A 11 11.77 -1.97 -5.98
CA CYS A 11 10.52 -2.56 -5.48
C CYS A 11 9.89 -1.69 -4.39
N GLU A 12 10.70 -1.22 -3.43
CA GLU A 12 10.26 -0.36 -2.34
C GLU A 12 9.83 1.02 -2.85
N LEU A 13 10.59 1.61 -3.79
CA LEU A 13 10.19 2.85 -4.45
C LEU A 13 8.80 2.73 -5.08
N VAL A 14 8.59 1.70 -5.90
CA VAL A 14 7.33 1.52 -6.60
C VAL A 14 6.19 1.27 -5.63
N ARG A 15 6.38 0.40 -4.63
CA ARG A 15 5.36 0.16 -3.60
C ARG A 15 4.98 1.45 -2.88
N ARG A 16 5.96 2.27 -2.51
CA ARG A 16 5.72 3.56 -1.88
C ARG A 16 4.99 4.53 -2.79
N VAL A 17 5.40 4.68 -4.05
CA VAL A 17 4.70 5.56 -5.01
C VAL A 17 3.26 5.09 -5.23
N LEU A 18 3.02 3.78 -5.36
CA LEU A 18 1.67 3.25 -5.57
C LEU A 18 0.77 3.41 -4.34
N GLN A 19 1.32 3.27 -3.13
CA GLN A 19 0.59 3.39 -1.87
C GLN A 19 0.57 4.83 -1.30
N HIS A 20 1.36 5.74 -1.87
CA HIS A 20 1.41 7.13 -1.45
C HIS A 20 0.06 7.79 -1.74
N PRO A 21 -0.51 8.59 -0.83
CA PRO A 21 -1.85 9.14 -1.02
C PRO A 21 -1.98 10.11 -2.23
N GLY A 22 -0.89 10.79 -2.60
CA GLY A 22 -0.76 11.57 -3.85
C GLY A 22 -0.13 10.81 -5.02
N GLY A 23 0.01 9.50 -4.87
CA GLY A 23 0.70 8.61 -5.80
C GLY A 23 -0.26 7.84 -6.70
N GLY A 24 -0.09 6.52 -6.76
CA GLY A 24 -0.87 5.63 -7.61
C GLY A 24 -0.30 5.47 -9.03
N LEU A 25 -1.04 4.80 -9.90
CA LEU A 25 -0.58 4.39 -11.24
C LEU A 25 -0.13 5.59 -12.09
N GLN A 26 -0.92 6.65 -12.16
CA GLN A 26 -0.60 7.82 -13.00
C GLN A 26 0.66 8.53 -12.52
N ALA A 27 0.85 8.64 -11.20
CA ALA A 27 2.04 9.25 -10.65
C ALA A 27 3.29 8.38 -10.92
N LEU A 28 3.15 7.06 -10.83
CA LEU A 28 4.20 6.12 -11.20
C LEU A 28 4.58 6.24 -12.69
N LEU A 29 3.58 6.29 -13.58
CA LEU A 29 3.80 6.45 -15.02
C LEU A 29 4.45 7.78 -15.35
N LYS A 30 4.07 8.86 -14.66
CA LYS A 30 4.69 10.18 -14.82
C LYS A 30 6.18 10.18 -14.44
N LEU A 31 6.59 9.39 -13.44
CA LEU A 31 8.01 9.27 -13.05
C LEU A 31 8.89 8.63 -14.12
N VAL A 32 8.27 7.89 -15.03
CA VAL A 32 8.95 7.13 -16.08
C VAL A 32 8.60 7.67 -17.48
N ASP A 33 8.12 8.91 -17.55
CA ASP A 33 7.69 9.59 -18.77
C ASP A 33 6.70 8.76 -19.62
N GLY A 34 5.83 8.00 -18.94
CA GLY A 34 4.76 7.21 -19.55
C GLY A 34 5.19 5.87 -20.17
N GLY A 35 6.45 5.44 -19.98
CA GLY A 35 6.98 4.21 -20.58
C GLY A 35 7.56 3.20 -19.59
N GLU A 36 7.69 1.95 -20.03
CA GLU A 36 8.44 0.93 -19.30
C GLU A 36 9.91 1.34 -19.12
N ASN A 37 10.52 0.96 -18.00
CA ASN A 37 11.93 1.25 -17.73
C ASN A 37 12.62 0.09 -17.01
N GLU A 38 13.78 0.34 -16.41
CA GLU A 38 14.58 -0.68 -15.72
C GLU A 38 13.87 -1.34 -14.53
N TRP A 39 12.82 -0.73 -13.98
CA TRP A 39 12.09 -1.20 -12.80
C TRP A 39 10.56 -1.22 -12.95
N LEU A 40 10.01 -0.83 -14.09
CA LEU A 40 8.59 -0.91 -14.42
C LEU A 40 8.37 -1.66 -15.73
N GLU A 41 7.49 -2.67 -15.68
CA GLU A 41 6.94 -3.33 -16.86
C GLU A 41 5.41 -3.25 -16.85
N LEU A 42 4.81 -3.01 -18.02
CA LEU A 42 3.37 -3.02 -18.24
C LEU A 42 2.98 -4.27 -19.03
N LYS A 43 1.91 -4.94 -18.60
CA LYS A 43 1.34 -6.08 -19.30
C LYS A 43 -0.17 -5.95 -19.31
N ALA A 44 -0.74 -5.82 -20.51
CA ALA A 44 -2.18 -5.77 -20.69
C ALA A 44 -2.84 -7.03 -20.10
N ALA A 45 -2.35 -8.19 -20.51
CA ALA A 45 -2.87 -9.48 -20.07
C ALA A 45 -1.84 -10.60 -20.17
N SER A 46 -2.08 -11.71 -19.45
CA SER A 46 -1.37 -12.98 -19.62
C SER A 46 -1.98 -13.88 -20.70
N PHE A 47 -2.89 -13.33 -21.51
CA PHE A 47 -3.64 -13.99 -22.57
C PHE A 47 -3.95 -12.99 -23.69
N PRO A 48 -4.06 -13.40 -24.97
CA PRO A 48 -4.38 -12.48 -26.05
C PRO A 48 -5.79 -11.89 -25.94
N GLU A 49 -5.94 -10.64 -26.36
CA GLU A 49 -7.23 -10.00 -26.53
C GLU A 49 -8.10 -10.76 -27.54
N GLY A 50 -9.36 -11.01 -27.20
CA GLY A 50 -10.29 -11.78 -28.05
C GLY A 50 -9.95 -13.28 -28.18
N GLY A 51 -8.90 -13.77 -27.52
CA GLY A 51 -8.50 -15.17 -27.52
C GLY A 51 -7.83 -15.67 -28.80
N ALA A 52 -7.47 -14.76 -29.71
CA ALA A 52 -6.76 -15.10 -30.94
C ALA A 52 -5.24 -15.06 -30.72
N PHE A 53 -4.59 -16.21 -30.85
CA PHE A 53 -3.13 -16.30 -30.77
C PHE A 53 -2.48 -15.85 -32.06
N ALA A 54 -1.37 -15.11 -31.96
CA ALA A 54 -0.52 -14.83 -33.11
C ALA A 54 0.08 -16.13 -33.66
N GLU A 55 0.45 -16.13 -34.94
CA GLU A 55 0.98 -17.32 -35.61
C GLU A 55 2.15 -17.95 -34.83
N GLY A 56 2.08 -19.26 -34.62
CA GLY A 56 3.07 -20.04 -33.86
C GLY A 56 3.13 -19.76 -32.35
N SER A 57 2.28 -18.88 -31.80
CA SER A 57 2.20 -18.64 -30.36
C SER A 57 1.07 -19.44 -29.71
N ASN A 58 1.19 -19.67 -28.41
CA ASN A 58 0.16 -20.31 -27.59
C ASN A 58 0.01 -19.59 -26.24
N GLU A 59 -0.81 -20.14 -25.35
CA GLU A 59 -1.07 -19.58 -24.02
C GLU A 59 0.22 -19.45 -23.18
N ASP A 60 1.15 -20.39 -23.29
CA ASP A 60 2.41 -20.36 -22.55
C ASP A 60 3.36 -19.27 -23.06
N ASP A 61 3.30 -18.84 -24.33
CA ASP A 61 4.07 -17.69 -24.81
C ASP A 61 3.68 -16.39 -24.09
N TYR A 62 2.38 -16.15 -23.88
CA TYR A 62 1.90 -14.93 -23.20
C TYR A 62 2.21 -14.96 -21.71
N ARG A 63 2.03 -16.11 -21.07
CA ARG A 63 2.41 -16.34 -19.67
C ARG A 63 3.91 -16.16 -19.46
N TRP A 64 4.68 -16.72 -20.38
CA TRP A 64 6.13 -16.60 -20.38
C TRP A 64 6.57 -15.14 -20.49
N ASN A 65 5.91 -14.30 -21.31
CA ASN A 65 6.26 -12.88 -21.40
C ASN A 65 6.13 -12.15 -20.05
N VAL A 66 5.09 -12.46 -19.26
CA VAL A 66 4.92 -11.91 -17.90
C VAL A 66 6.03 -12.43 -16.97
N ALA A 67 6.28 -13.75 -16.98
CA ALA A 67 7.31 -14.35 -16.14
C ALA A 67 8.73 -13.88 -16.49
N LYS A 68 9.04 -13.76 -17.79
CA LYS A 68 10.32 -13.26 -18.30
C LYS A 68 10.58 -11.83 -17.83
N ALA A 69 9.56 -10.97 -17.83
CA ALA A 69 9.68 -9.63 -17.28
C ALA A 69 9.99 -9.64 -15.78
N ALA A 70 9.27 -10.45 -14.99
CA ALA A 70 9.56 -10.60 -13.56
C ALA A 70 10.97 -11.13 -13.29
N ILE A 71 11.43 -12.13 -14.05
CA ILE A 71 12.80 -12.67 -13.96
C ILE A 71 13.84 -11.59 -14.33
N ALA A 72 13.60 -10.84 -15.40
CA ALA A 72 14.51 -9.79 -15.84
C ALA A 72 14.63 -8.66 -14.82
N LEU A 73 13.51 -8.27 -14.18
CA LEU A 73 13.51 -7.31 -13.08
C LEU A 73 14.27 -7.83 -11.87
N ALA A 74 14.06 -9.09 -11.48
CA ALA A 74 14.77 -9.72 -10.36
C ALA A 74 16.28 -9.73 -10.58
N ASN A 75 16.73 -10.03 -11.82
CA ASN A 75 18.14 -10.01 -12.19
C ASN A 75 18.70 -8.58 -12.40
N SER A 76 17.87 -7.55 -12.30
CA SER A 76 18.25 -6.13 -12.38
C SER A 76 18.08 -5.47 -11.01
N VAL A 77 17.37 -4.33 -10.91
CA VAL A 77 17.21 -3.58 -9.65
C VAL A 77 15.93 -3.92 -8.89
N GLY A 78 15.19 -4.93 -9.33
CA GLY A 78 13.82 -5.22 -8.88
C GLY A 78 12.83 -4.23 -9.50
N GLY A 79 11.64 -4.12 -8.91
CA GLY A 79 10.60 -3.19 -9.37
C GLY A 79 9.21 -3.80 -9.35
N VAL A 80 8.42 -3.56 -10.41
CA VAL A 80 7.07 -4.09 -10.54
C VAL A 80 6.73 -4.47 -11.99
N VAL A 81 5.93 -5.54 -12.15
CA VAL A 81 5.15 -5.79 -13.36
C VAL A 81 3.69 -5.46 -13.06
N LEU A 82 3.09 -4.54 -13.80
CA LEU A 82 1.66 -4.19 -13.68
C LEU A 82 0.85 -4.97 -14.70
N LEU A 83 0.12 -5.98 -14.23
CA LEU A 83 -0.74 -6.84 -15.04
C LEU A 83 -2.17 -6.31 -15.05
N GLY A 84 -2.71 -6.04 -16.24
CA GLY A 84 -3.97 -5.32 -16.43
C GLY A 84 -3.80 -3.86 -16.88
N VAL A 85 -2.60 -3.46 -17.32
CA VAL A 85 -2.29 -2.12 -17.86
C VAL A 85 -1.69 -2.27 -19.25
N ASN A 86 -2.23 -1.57 -20.24
CA ASN A 86 -1.72 -1.64 -21.62
C ASN A 86 -0.45 -0.82 -21.82
N ASP A 87 0.14 -0.92 -23.00
CA ASP A 87 1.39 -0.21 -23.36
C ASP A 87 1.23 1.33 -23.37
N ALA A 88 0.00 1.83 -23.41
CA ALA A 88 -0.32 3.26 -23.29
C ALA A 88 -0.48 3.72 -21.82
N GLY A 89 -0.22 2.84 -20.84
CA GLY A 89 -0.38 3.13 -19.42
C GLY A 89 -1.84 3.15 -18.94
N GLN A 90 -2.79 2.67 -19.74
CA GLN A 90 -4.20 2.68 -19.39
C GLN A 90 -4.61 1.38 -18.69
N PRO A 91 -5.35 1.44 -17.56
CA PRO A 91 -5.83 0.25 -16.89
C PRO A 91 -6.97 -0.39 -17.69
N ILE A 92 -6.76 -1.64 -18.13
CA ILE A 92 -7.80 -2.45 -18.78
C ILE A 92 -8.45 -3.45 -17.82
N GLY A 93 -7.78 -3.72 -16.69
CA GLY A 93 -8.25 -4.58 -15.61
C GLY A 93 -7.72 -6.00 -15.68
N ILE A 94 -7.58 -6.62 -14.51
CA ILE A 94 -7.01 -7.96 -14.35
C ILE A 94 -7.85 -9.07 -14.97
N ASP A 95 -9.14 -8.81 -15.21
CA ASP A 95 -10.07 -9.76 -15.86
C ASP A 95 -9.64 -10.11 -17.29
N ALA A 96 -8.88 -9.24 -17.95
CA ALA A 96 -8.26 -9.54 -19.25
C ALA A 96 -7.29 -10.74 -19.18
N SER A 97 -6.75 -11.03 -17.99
CA SER A 97 -5.89 -12.19 -17.70
C SER A 97 -6.66 -13.40 -17.16
N ASP A 98 -8.00 -13.34 -17.10
CA ASP A 98 -8.86 -14.40 -16.60
C ASP A 98 -9.90 -14.86 -17.64
N PRO A 99 -9.47 -15.45 -18.78
CA PRO A 99 -10.39 -15.86 -19.85
C PRO A 99 -11.39 -16.93 -19.40
N LYS A 100 -11.09 -17.64 -18.30
CA LYS A 100 -11.95 -18.67 -17.72
C LYS A 100 -12.89 -18.11 -16.64
N GLY A 101 -12.85 -16.81 -16.32
CA GLY A 101 -13.68 -16.19 -15.28
C GLY A 101 -13.53 -16.87 -13.91
N LYS A 102 -12.33 -17.33 -13.58
CA LYS A 102 -12.03 -18.00 -12.31
C LYS A 102 -12.11 -17.05 -11.13
N ARG A 103 -11.72 -15.79 -11.30
CA ARG A 103 -11.83 -14.71 -10.31
C ARG A 103 -13.29 -14.50 -9.90
N GLY A 104 -14.21 -14.41 -10.86
CA GLY A 104 -15.64 -14.28 -10.57
C GLY A 104 -16.23 -15.52 -9.89
N ARG A 105 -15.77 -16.72 -10.27
CA ARG A 105 -16.32 -18.00 -9.75
C ARG A 105 -15.76 -18.44 -8.41
N LYS A 106 -14.48 -18.18 -8.13
CA LYS A 106 -13.74 -18.67 -6.95
C LYS A 106 -13.12 -17.56 -6.09
N GLY A 107 -13.26 -16.30 -6.49
CA GLY A 107 -12.70 -15.15 -5.80
C GLY A 107 -11.29 -14.78 -6.26
N ALA A 108 -10.86 -13.59 -5.82
CA ALA A 108 -9.58 -12.97 -6.19
C ALA A 108 -8.35 -13.78 -5.72
N GLU A 109 -8.37 -14.34 -4.51
CA GLU A 109 -7.25 -15.16 -4.02
C GLU A 109 -7.04 -16.39 -4.90
N ALA A 110 -8.12 -17.11 -5.22
CA ALA A 110 -8.00 -18.35 -5.99
C ALA A 110 -7.45 -18.09 -7.39
N PHE A 111 -7.79 -16.94 -7.98
CA PHE A 111 -7.19 -16.47 -9.21
C PHE A 111 -5.69 -16.18 -9.04
N ARG A 112 -5.29 -15.42 -8.01
CA ARG A 112 -3.86 -15.12 -7.75
C ARG A 112 -3.04 -16.39 -7.53
N ARG A 113 -3.52 -17.31 -6.72
CA ARG A 113 -2.79 -18.54 -6.37
C ARG A 113 -2.79 -19.54 -7.52
N GLU A 114 -3.93 -19.83 -8.10
CA GLU A 114 -4.03 -20.95 -9.05
C GLU A 114 -3.74 -20.51 -10.49
N VAL A 115 -3.96 -19.25 -10.87
CA VAL A 115 -3.66 -18.76 -12.23
C VAL A 115 -2.34 -18.01 -12.22
N VAL A 116 -2.25 -16.89 -11.51
CA VAL A 116 -1.06 -16.03 -11.62
C VAL A 116 0.18 -16.74 -11.07
N TRP A 117 0.10 -17.37 -9.90
CA TRP A 117 1.25 -18.08 -9.34
C TRP A 117 1.55 -19.37 -10.09
N GLN A 118 0.58 -20.28 -10.20
CA GLN A 118 0.83 -21.66 -10.66
C GLN A 118 0.82 -21.83 -12.18
N GLU A 119 0.18 -20.95 -12.93
CA GLU A 119 0.09 -21.06 -14.39
C GLU A 119 0.96 -20.00 -15.08
N VAL A 120 1.00 -18.76 -14.57
CA VAL A 120 1.75 -17.65 -15.19
C VAL A 120 3.20 -17.61 -14.72
N LEU A 121 3.46 -17.49 -13.41
CA LEU A 121 4.79 -17.16 -12.87
C LEU A 121 5.66 -18.38 -12.55
N LEU A 122 5.07 -19.47 -12.05
CA LEU A 122 5.77 -20.65 -11.54
C LEU A 122 5.10 -21.97 -11.97
N PRO A 123 4.91 -22.23 -13.29
CA PRO A 123 4.36 -23.49 -13.76
C PRO A 123 5.28 -24.66 -13.43
N VAL A 124 4.73 -25.69 -12.79
CA VAL A 124 5.48 -26.88 -12.34
C VAL A 124 6.24 -27.57 -13.48
N ARG A 125 5.68 -27.55 -14.70
CA ARG A 125 6.26 -28.19 -15.89
C ARG A 125 7.09 -27.22 -16.75
N GLY A 126 7.24 -25.97 -16.33
CA GLY A 126 7.77 -24.89 -17.17
C GLY A 126 6.75 -24.40 -18.20
N TRP A 127 7.16 -23.43 -19.01
CA TRP A 127 6.38 -22.87 -20.11
C TRP A 127 6.69 -23.62 -21.39
N LYS A 128 5.68 -24.23 -22.03
CA LYS A 128 5.80 -24.90 -23.32
C LYS A 128 5.41 -23.93 -24.43
N THR A 129 6.29 -22.98 -24.69
CA THR A 129 6.08 -21.93 -25.68
C THR A 129 6.05 -22.52 -27.09
N GLY A 130 5.18 -21.99 -27.96
CA GLY A 130 5.09 -22.41 -29.35
C GLY A 130 6.31 -22.00 -30.18
N ARG A 131 6.98 -20.90 -29.79
CA ARG A 131 8.11 -20.32 -30.56
C ARG A 131 9.49 -20.65 -30.02
N SER A 132 9.61 -20.97 -28.73
CA SER A 132 10.91 -21.07 -28.04
C SER A 132 11.12 -22.41 -27.33
N GLY A 133 10.27 -23.40 -27.57
CA GLY A 133 10.35 -24.71 -26.92
C GLY A 133 9.93 -24.65 -25.45
N THR A 134 10.49 -25.54 -24.63
CA THR A 134 10.17 -25.61 -23.20
C THR A 134 11.18 -24.82 -22.37
N ILE A 135 10.69 -23.88 -21.58
CA ILE A 135 11.50 -23.05 -20.68
C ILE A 135 11.21 -23.43 -19.23
N LYS A 136 12.25 -23.62 -18.42
CA LYS A 136 12.12 -24.02 -17.00
C LYS A 136 13.02 -23.19 -16.11
N LEU A 137 12.52 -22.79 -14.94
CA LEU A 137 13.35 -22.24 -13.88
C LEU A 137 14.21 -23.33 -13.26
N LYS A 138 15.51 -23.04 -13.06
CA LYS A 138 16.39 -23.95 -12.33
C LYS A 138 16.10 -24.00 -10.84
N ARG A 139 15.79 -22.83 -10.26
CA ARG A 139 15.52 -22.66 -8.83
C ARG A 139 14.16 -21.97 -8.64
N PRO A 140 13.01 -22.64 -8.86
CA PRO A 140 11.69 -22.01 -8.76
C PRO A 140 11.42 -21.35 -7.41
N ARG A 141 11.85 -22.01 -6.32
CA ARG A 141 11.73 -21.49 -4.94
C ARG A 141 12.53 -20.21 -4.70
N PHE A 142 13.56 -19.94 -5.50
CA PHE A 142 14.33 -18.72 -5.39
C PHE A 142 13.54 -17.54 -5.95
N LEU A 143 13.01 -17.66 -7.18
CA LEU A 143 12.14 -16.63 -7.76
C LEU A 143 10.89 -16.41 -6.89
N GLU A 144 10.26 -17.48 -6.40
CA GLU A 144 9.10 -17.40 -5.50
C GLU A 144 9.31 -16.46 -4.30
N ARG A 145 10.51 -16.42 -3.71
CA ARG A 145 10.83 -15.56 -2.56
C ARG A 145 11.04 -14.11 -2.92
N LEU A 146 11.31 -13.81 -4.19
CA LEU A 146 11.53 -12.46 -4.69
C LEU A 146 10.22 -11.80 -5.15
N LEU A 147 9.11 -12.53 -5.19
CA LEU A 147 7.85 -12.06 -5.73
C LEU A 147 6.82 -11.82 -4.62
N SER A 148 6.10 -10.71 -4.72
CA SER A 148 4.88 -10.45 -3.93
C SER A 148 3.78 -9.91 -4.84
N LEU A 149 2.53 -10.27 -4.55
CA LEU A 149 1.37 -9.92 -5.37
C LEU A 149 0.42 -9.03 -4.57
N GLU A 150 0.07 -7.87 -5.10
CA GLU A 150 -0.91 -6.96 -4.49
C GLU A 150 -1.88 -6.46 -5.56
N GLU A 151 -3.16 -6.32 -5.21
CA GLU A 151 -4.16 -5.72 -6.09
C GLU A 151 -4.28 -4.23 -5.84
N ILE A 152 -4.37 -3.47 -6.93
CA ILE A 152 -4.43 -2.02 -6.91
C ILE A 152 -5.66 -1.60 -7.71
N HIS A 153 -6.42 -0.65 -7.17
CA HIS A 153 -7.57 -0.07 -7.83
C HIS A 153 -7.17 1.22 -8.54
N CYS A 154 -7.42 1.31 -9.84
CA CYS A 154 -7.09 2.46 -10.68
C CYS A 154 -8.22 2.69 -11.69
N ASP A 155 -8.80 3.89 -11.72
CA ASP A 155 -9.88 4.28 -12.65
C ASP A 155 -11.05 3.27 -12.70
N GLY A 156 -11.47 2.78 -11.53
CA GLY A 156 -12.54 1.79 -11.39
C GLY A 156 -12.19 0.37 -11.88
N LYS A 157 -10.92 0.12 -12.24
CA LYS A 157 -10.40 -1.19 -12.64
C LYS A 157 -9.46 -1.74 -11.57
N THR A 158 -9.49 -3.04 -11.35
CA THR A 158 -8.48 -3.72 -10.53
C THR A 158 -7.32 -4.15 -11.42
N VAL A 159 -6.09 -3.77 -11.05
CA VAL A 159 -4.82 -4.16 -11.66
C VAL A 159 -4.05 -5.01 -10.65
N LEU A 160 -3.25 -5.97 -11.13
CA LEU A 160 -2.38 -6.74 -10.26
C LEU A 160 -0.93 -6.25 -10.36
N ALA A 161 -0.37 -5.80 -9.24
CA ALA A 161 1.05 -5.50 -9.11
C ALA A 161 1.83 -6.75 -8.68
N ILE A 162 2.77 -7.15 -9.53
CA ILE A 162 3.75 -8.19 -9.23
C ILE A 162 5.03 -7.47 -8.81
N PHE A 163 5.19 -7.28 -7.51
CA PHE A 163 6.37 -6.68 -6.91
C PHE A 163 7.54 -7.67 -6.96
N VAL A 164 8.69 -7.19 -7.41
CA VAL A 164 9.88 -8.01 -7.65
C VAL A 164 11.06 -7.45 -6.89
N ASP A 165 11.54 -8.18 -5.89
CA ASP A 165 12.81 -7.88 -5.24
C ASP A 165 13.98 -8.25 -6.14
N SER A 166 15.07 -7.50 -6.02
CA SER A 166 16.30 -7.79 -6.75
C SER A 166 17.00 -9.01 -6.15
N ALA A 167 17.56 -9.87 -7.01
CA ALA A 167 18.29 -11.05 -6.61
C ALA A 167 19.53 -10.66 -5.79
N PRO A 168 19.70 -11.17 -4.55
CA PRO A 168 20.86 -10.85 -3.74
C PRO A 168 22.16 -11.28 -4.42
N SER A 169 23.19 -10.43 -4.39
CA SER A 169 24.47 -10.66 -5.08
C SER A 169 25.16 -11.96 -4.62
N ASP A 170 24.96 -12.37 -3.38
CA ASP A 170 25.51 -13.60 -2.78
C ASP A 170 24.78 -14.88 -3.21
N TYR A 171 23.53 -14.78 -3.67
CA TYR A 171 22.73 -15.91 -4.15
C TYR A 171 22.82 -16.15 -5.66
N GLY A 172 23.33 -15.14 -6.39
CA GLY A 172 23.45 -15.11 -7.85
C GLY A 172 22.12 -14.85 -8.57
N PHE A 173 22.14 -15.01 -9.89
CA PHE A 173 21.00 -14.72 -10.76
C PHE A 173 19.92 -15.81 -10.74
N VAL A 174 18.71 -15.41 -11.11
CA VAL A 174 17.62 -16.31 -11.50
C VAL A 174 17.94 -16.84 -12.91
N GLU A 175 18.23 -18.13 -12.99
CA GLU A 175 18.56 -18.84 -14.22
C GLU A 175 17.35 -19.61 -14.75
N VAL A 176 17.21 -19.64 -16.08
CA VAL A 176 16.31 -20.56 -16.77
C VAL A 176 17.10 -21.50 -17.66
N THR A 177 16.54 -22.68 -17.91
CA THR A 177 17.00 -23.61 -18.93
C THR A 177 15.98 -23.63 -20.04
N LYS A 178 16.43 -23.37 -21.27
CA LYS A 178 15.65 -23.47 -22.49
C LYS A 178 15.98 -24.79 -23.18
N VAL A 179 14.95 -25.58 -23.48
CA VAL A 179 15.07 -26.84 -24.23
C VAL A 179 14.28 -26.68 -25.51
N ALA A 180 14.98 -26.54 -26.63
CA ALA A 180 14.38 -26.65 -27.96
C ALA A 180 14.30 -28.12 -28.38
N ASP A 181 13.36 -28.47 -29.26
CA ASP A 181 13.04 -29.86 -29.59
C ASP A 181 14.22 -30.65 -30.22
N GLN A 182 15.26 -29.97 -30.73
CA GLN A 182 16.40 -30.61 -31.41
C GLN A 182 17.79 -30.07 -31.00
N ASP A 183 17.87 -29.08 -30.12
CA ASP A 183 19.13 -28.46 -29.71
C ASP A 183 19.49 -28.80 -28.25
N PRO A 184 20.78 -28.77 -27.88
CA PRO A 184 21.20 -28.87 -26.49
C PRO A 184 20.51 -27.80 -25.62
N SER A 185 20.30 -28.14 -24.36
CA SER A 185 19.68 -27.22 -23.41
C SER A 185 20.60 -26.04 -23.11
N ASP A 186 20.09 -24.83 -23.28
CA ASP A 186 20.84 -23.59 -23.00
C ASP A 186 20.39 -22.99 -21.67
N ASP A 187 21.35 -22.62 -20.84
CA ASP A 187 21.11 -21.89 -19.61
C ASP A 187 21.20 -20.39 -19.86
N LEU A 188 20.13 -19.67 -19.54
CA LEU A 188 19.99 -18.25 -19.86
C LEU A 188 19.75 -17.45 -18.58
N ILE A 189 20.34 -16.25 -18.55
CA ILE A 189 20.09 -15.23 -17.54
C ILE A 189 19.46 -14.05 -18.28
N TYR A 190 18.20 -13.76 -17.98
CA TYR A 190 17.52 -12.59 -18.53
C TYR A 190 17.69 -11.40 -17.61
N ALA A 191 18.02 -10.23 -18.16
CA ALA A 191 18.12 -8.98 -17.42
C ALA A 191 17.54 -7.81 -18.22
N ARG A 192 17.14 -6.73 -17.55
CA ARG A 192 16.72 -5.50 -18.23
C ARG A 192 17.92 -4.80 -18.85
N LYS A 193 17.74 -4.33 -20.09
CA LYS A 193 18.73 -3.48 -20.74
C LYS A 193 18.62 -2.05 -20.23
N ARG A 194 19.71 -1.55 -19.65
CA ARG A 194 19.82 -0.19 -19.13
C ARG A 194 19.47 0.85 -20.22
N GLY A 195 18.62 1.82 -19.87
CA GLY A 195 18.20 2.92 -20.75
C GLY A 195 17.30 2.55 -21.93
N ALA A 196 16.84 1.29 -22.03
CA ALA A 196 15.94 0.85 -23.09
C ALA A 196 14.55 0.52 -22.53
N ILE A 197 13.51 0.99 -23.21
CA ILE A 197 12.11 0.75 -22.85
C ILE A 197 11.75 -0.71 -23.15
N GLY A 198 11.33 -1.47 -22.14
CA GLY A 198 10.79 -2.82 -22.31
C GLY A 198 11.79 -3.91 -22.75
N GLN A 199 13.07 -3.57 -22.94
CA GLN A 199 14.02 -4.51 -23.54
C GLN A 199 14.64 -5.45 -22.50
N VAL A 200 14.55 -6.75 -22.77
CA VAL A 200 15.22 -7.82 -22.04
C VAL A 200 16.37 -8.35 -22.87
N ILE A 201 17.55 -8.47 -22.25
CA ILE A 201 18.75 -9.04 -22.83
C ILE A 201 19.10 -10.37 -22.19
N ASP A 202 19.84 -11.19 -22.93
CA ASP A 202 20.33 -12.49 -22.51
C ASP A 202 21.80 -12.29 -22.10
N LEU A 203 22.11 -12.52 -20.83
CA LEU A 203 23.47 -12.42 -20.31
C LEU A 203 24.17 -13.78 -20.48
N PRO A 204 25.34 -13.83 -21.16
CA PRO A 204 26.12 -15.04 -21.30
C PRO A 204 26.64 -15.48 -19.92
N LYS A 205 26.21 -16.66 -19.47
CA LYS A 205 26.51 -17.18 -18.14
C LYS A 205 28.01 -17.43 -17.90
N ASP A 206 28.74 -17.77 -18.95
CA ASP A 206 30.16 -18.12 -18.86
C ASP A 206 31.08 -16.89 -19.01
N ASP A 207 30.53 -15.71 -19.29
CA ASP A 207 31.28 -14.46 -19.39
C ASP A 207 31.24 -13.68 -18.07
N LEU A 208 32.19 -13.98 -17.19
CA LEU A 208 32.30 -13.32 -15.88
C LEU A 208 32.50 -11.81 -15.98
N VAL A 209 33.07 -11.30 -17.09
CA VAL A 209 33.28 -9.86 -17.28
C VAL A 209 31.95 -9.16 -17.52
N VAL A 210 31.09 -9.76 -18.36
CA VAL A 210 29.74 -9.23 -18.62
C VAL A 210 28.89 -9.29 -17.36
N LEU A 211 28.98 -10.37 -16.57
CA LEU A 211 28.24 -10.51 -15.32
C LEU A 211 28.69 -9.51 -14.25
N ASP A 212 29.99 -9.28 -14.08
CA ASP A 212 30.51 -8.29 -13.13
C ASP A 212 30.12 -6.86 -13.55
N LEU A 213 30.22 -6.54 -14.84
CA LEU A 213 29.79 -5.25 -15.38
C LEU A 213 28.30 -5.01 -15.10
N HIS A 214 27.45 -6.02 -15.31
CA HIS A 214 26.02 -5.94 -15.01
C HIS A 214 25.78 -5.72 -13.51
N GLU A 215 26.50 -6.42 -12.63
CA GLU A 215 26.38 -6.24 -11.17
C GLU A 215 26.80 -4.83 -10.72
N GLN A 216 27.85 -4.27 -11.32
CA GLN A 216 28.25 -2.88 -11.07
C GLN A 216 27.15 -1.89 -11.51
N GLN A 217 26.52 -2.12 -12.66
CA GLN A 217 25.40 -1.30 -13.15
C GLN A 217 24.19 -1.38 -12.20
N ARG A 218 23.86 -2.58 -11.68
CA ARG A 218 22.80 -2.75 -10.68
C ARG A 218 23.04 -1.88 -9.44
N LYS A 219 24.28 -1.90 -8.91
CA LYS A 219 24.65 -1.10 -7.72
C LYS A 219 24.52 0.41 -7.96
N GLN A 220 24.92 0.88 -9.16
CA GLN A 220 24.76 2.28 -9.54
C GLN A 220 23.29 2.67 -9.66
N ALA A 221 22.47 1.86 -10.34
CA ALA A 221 21.04 2.13 -10.51
C ALA A 221 20.28 2.12 -9.17
N VAL A 222 20.67 1.26 -8.21
CA VAL A 222 20.13 1.30 -6.84
C VAL A 222 20.40 2.65 -6.15
N ALA A 223 21.56 3.27 -6.38
CA ALA A 223 21.86 4.59 -5.83
C ALA A 223 20.97 5.70 -6.42
N GLU A 224 20.50 5.53 -7.66
CA GLU A 224 19.61 6.48 -8.34
C GLU A 224 18.15 6.39 -7.84
N ILE A 225 17.74 5.28 -7.23
CA ILE A 225 16.38 5.08 -6.69
C ILE A 225 16.01 6.14 -5.65
N GLY A 226 16.95 6.52 -4.78
CA GLY A 226 16.73 7.57 -3.79
C GLY A 226 16.47 8.94 -4.43
N LEU A 227 17.10 9.23 -5.56
CA LEU A 227 16.89 10.47 -6.32
C LEU A 227 15.54 10.44 -7.04
N THR A 228 15.11 9.29 -7.56
CA THR A 228 13.79 9.14 -8.18
C THR A 228 12.67 9.36 -7.15
N TRP A 229 12.86 8.90 -5.91
CA TRP A 229 11.94 9.22 -4.81
C TRP A 229 11.90 10.73 -4.53
N GLU A 230 13.05 11.39 -4.46
CA GLU A 230 13.09 12.84 -4.29
C GLU A 230 12.39 13.58 -5.43
N ARG A 231 12.59 13.13 -6.67
CA ARG A 231 11.86 13.67 -7.84
C ARG A 231 10.37 13.43 -7.71
N PHE A 232 9.92 12.26 -7.25
CA PHE A 232 8.49 12.02 -6.99
C PHE A 232 7.93 13.04 -6.00
N VAL A 233 8.56 13.16 -4.84
CA VAL A 233 8.16 14.12 -3.80
C VAL A 233 8.19 15.56 -4.30
N ALA A 234 9.19 15.93 -5.12
CA ALA A 234 9.35 17.27 -5.68
C ALA A 234 8.54 17.55 -6.97
N SER A 235 8.08 16.51 -7.67
CA SER A 235 7.29 16.58 -8.92
C SER A 235 5.78 16.57 -8.68
N GLY A 236 5.37 16.27 -7.45
CA GLY A 236 4.21 16.96 -6.92
C GLY A 236 4.50 18.46 -7.06
N ALA A 237 3.65 19.22 -7.78
CA ALA A 237 3.75 20.67 -7.84
C ALA A 237 4.10 21.19 -6.44
N ILE A 238 5.08 22.08 -6.39
CA ILE A 238 5.60 22.63 -5.14
C ILE A 238 4.38 23.06 -4.33
N ALA A 239 4.20 22.41 -3.17
CA ALA A 239 3.13 22.76 -2.26
C ALA A 239 3.17 24.27 -2.07
N ARG A 240 2.03 24.93 -2.29
CA ARG A 240 1.96 26.37 -2.13
C ARG A 240 2.43 26.73 -0.71
N PRO A 241 3.15 27.85 -0.55
CA PRO A 241 3.48 28.36 0.77
C PRO A 241 2.22 28.42 1.64
N VAL A 242 2.36 28.13 2.94
CA VAL A 242 1.20 28.04 3.84
C VAL A 242 0.43 29.36 3.88
N GLU A 243 1.13 30.48 3.69
CA GLU A 243 0.58 31.82 3.58
C GLU A 243 -0.44 31.94 2.43
N GLU A 244 -0.22 31.26 1.31
CA GLU A 244 -1.15 31.21 0.18
C GLU A 244 -2.36 30.28 0.42
N LEU A 245 -2.21 29.34 1.35
CA LEU A 245 -3.29 28.41 1.74
C LEU A 245 -4.21 29.02 2.81
N VAL A 246 -3.77 30.07 3.51
CA VAL A 246 -4.53 30.74 4.59
C VAL A 246 -5.98 31.07 4.20
N PRO A 247 -6.28 31.66 3.02
CA PRO A 247 -7.66 31.97 2.65
C PRO A 247 -8.55 30.73 2.50
N ALA A 248 -8.01 29.63 1.95
CA ALA A 248 -8.74 28.37 1.81
C ALA A 248 -9.00 27.72 3.17
N ILE A 249 -7.98 27.69 4.05
CA ILE A 249 -8.10 27.19 5.42
C ILE A 249 -9.12 28.02 6.20
N GLN A 250 -9.09 29.35 6.08
CA GLN A 250 -10.06 30.25 6.70
C GLN A 250 -11.49 29.97 6.24
N SER A 251 -11.69 29.78 4.93
CA SER A 251 -12.99 29.45 4.38
C SER A 251 -13.52 28.12 4.93
N TYR A 252 -12.68 27.08 4.95
CA TYR A 252 -13.04 25.79 5.55
C TYR A 252 -13.41 25.92 7.04
N ILE A 253 -12.58 26.62 7.82
CA ILE A 253 -12.80 26.83 9.26
C ILE A 253 -14.09 27.62 9.53
N ALA A 254 -14.40 28.61 8.69
CA ALA A 254 -15.64 29.36 8.79
C ALA A 254 -16.87 28.46 8.57
N HIS A 255 -16.85 27.62 7.53
CA HIS A 255 -17.92 26.64 7.30
C HIS A 255 -18.04 25.64 8.45
N LEU A 256 -16.93 25.10 8.95
CA LEU A 256 -16.94 24.16 10.07
C LEU A 256 -17.54 24.78 11.34
N LYS A 257 -17.23 26.05 11.62
CA LYS A 257 -17.83 26.78 12.75
C LYS A 257 -19.33 26.96 12.60
N ASP A 258 -19.80 27.20 11.37
CA ASP A 258 -21.22 27.35 11.07
C ASP A 258 -21.95 26.00 11.23
N ASP A 259 -21.41 24.94 10.61
CA ASP A 259 -21.95 23.58 10.65
C ASP A 259 -22.10 23.03 12.08
N PHE A 260 -21.15 23.37 12.96
CA PHE A 260 -21.15 22.90 14.35
C PHE A 260 -21.57 23.96 15.37
N SER A 261 -22.07 25.13 14.94
CA SER A 261 -22.47 26.22 15.83
C SER A 261 -23.51 25.80 16.88
N SER A 262 -24.50 25.00 16.47
CA SER A 262 -25.58 24.49 17.32
C SER A 262 -25.15 23.38 18.30
N LEU A 263 -23.94 22.84 18.15
CA LEU A 263 -23.47 21.73 18.98
C LEU A 263 -23.27 22.14 20.43
N GLU A 264 -22.92 23.40 20.71
CA GLU A 264 -22.67 23.86 22.08
C GLU A 264 -23.88 23.74 22.99
N ASP A 265 -25.06 23.97 22.45
CA ASP A 265 -26.30 23.96 23.22
C ASP A 265 -26.75 22.54 23.57
N VAL A 266 -26.21 21.52 22.88
CA VAL A 266 -26.70 20.14 22.93
C VAL A 266 -25.59 19.13 23.30
N TYR A 267 -24.33 19.55 23.36
CA TYR A 267 -23.20 18.65 23.62
C TYR A 267 -23.20 18.13 25.06
N VAL A 268 -23.16 16.80 25.19
CA VAL A 268 -22.98 16.11 26.47
C VAL A 268 -21.54 15.56 26.53
N PRO A 269 -20.72 16.00 27.49
CA PRO A 269 -19.38 15.46 27.67
C PRO A 269 -19.38 13.95 27.91
N LEU A 270 -18.43 13.25 27.29
CA LEU A 270 -18.26 11.81 27.43
C LEU A 270 -17.12 11.51 28.40
N ASP A 271 -17.38 10.68 29.40
CA ASP A 271 -16.33 10.06 30.23
C ASP A 271 -15.79 8.83 29.52
N VAL A 272 -14.46 8.71 29.43
CA VAL A 272 -13.80 7.58 28.77
C VAL A 272 -12.64 7.05 29.60
N GLU A 273 -12.29 5.81 29.30
CA GLU A 273 -11.08 5.14 29.78
C GLU A 273 -10.04 5.12 28.66
N GLN A 274 -8.83 5.60 28.93
CA GLN A 274 -7.70 5.55 28.02
C GLN A 274 -6.76 4.43 28.42
N THR A 275 -6.47 3.55 27.47
CA THR A 275 -5.43 2.52 27.54
C THR A 275 -4.32 2.86 26.56
N LYS A 276 -3.05 2.83 26.99
CA LYS A 276 -1.91 3.01 26.09
C LYS A 276 -1.41 1.67 25.58
N THR A 277 -1.63 1.37 24.30
CA THR A 277 -0.97 0.22 23.68
C THR A 277 0.51 0.54 23.44
N GLY A 278 1.39 0.03 24.30
CA GLY A 278 2.83 0.06 24.09
C GLY A 278 3.27 -0.76 22.87
N THR A 279 4.39 -0.36 22.26
CA THR A 279 4.97 -0.93 21.03
C THR A 279 5.46 -2.39 21.12
N GLN A 280 5.01 -3.18 22.10
CA GLN A 280 5.44 -4.57 22.33
C GLN A 280 4.36 -5.64 22.07
N ALA A 281 3.20 -5.31 21.49
CA ALA A 281 2.20 -6.32 21.12
C ALA A 281 2.51 -7.11 19.83
N ALA A 282 3.57 -6.76 19.08
CA ALA A 282 3.90 -7.40 17.80
C ALA A 282 4.57 -8.79 17.92
N LYS A 283 4.58 -9.43 19.10
CA LYS A 283 5.23 -10.73 19.33
C LYS A 283 4.33 -11.88 19.79
N ARG A 284 3.02 -11.79 19.57
CA ARG A 284 2.14 -12.99 19.57
C ARG A 284 1.60 -13.22 18.16
N ARG A 285 2.37 -13.97 17.39
CA ARG A 285 1.99 -14.49 16.08
C ARG A 285 1.00 -15.65 16.26
N THR A 286 -0.01 -15.69 15.39
CA THR A 286 -0.70 -16.89 14.87
C THR A 286 -1.35 -17.86 15.86
N GLU A 287 -2.68 -17.88 15.87
CA GLU A 287 -3.46 -19.05 15.43
C GLU A 287 -4.92 -18.65 15.17
N HIS A 288 -5.40 -18.97 13.96
CA HIS A 288 -6.81 -18.93 13.62
C HIS A 288 -7.55 -20.01 14.40
N ASN A 289 -8.58 -19.62 15.15
CA ASN A 289 -9.71 -20.51 15.42
C ASN A 289 -11.00 -19.68 15.48
N PRO A 290 -11.96 -19.87 14.55
CA PRO A 290 -13.22 -19.15 14.55
C PRO A 290 -14.17 -19.81 15.55
N LEU A 291 -14.78 -19.00 16.42
CA LEU A 291 -15.86 -19.27 17.40
C LEU A 291 -15.42 -18.95 18.84
N ARG A 292 -15.60 -17.69 19.23
CA ARG A 292 -16.36 -17.30 20.44
C ARG A 292 -16.43 -15.78 20.55
N ALA A 293 -17.64 -15.27 20.32
CA ALA A 293 -18.09 -14.04 20.94
C ALA A 293 -18.12 -14.21 22.46
N GLU A 294 -17.99 -13.10 23.17
CA GLU A 294 -18.27 -12.91 24.59
C GLU A 294 -17.31 -13.56 25.60
N THR A 295 -16.28 -12.81 26.05
CA THR A 295 -15.67 -13.04 27.38
C THR A 295 -14.83 -11.87 27.94
N TRP A 296 -15.10 -10.62 27.58
CA TRP A 296 -14.37 -9.45 28.16
C TRP A 296 -15.13 -8.69 29.26
N LEU A 297 -16.30 -9.17 29.67
CA LEU A 297 -17.09 -8.59 30.77
C LEU A 297 -17.38 -9.64 31.85
N SER A 298 -16.37 -10.01 32.64
CA SER A 298 -16.60 -10.50 34.01
C SER A 298 -15.32 -10.45 34.85
N ALA A 299 -15.02 -9.27 35.39
CA ALA A 299 -14.23 -9.19 36.61
C ALA A 299 -15.17 -9.49 37.78
N LYS A 300 -15.21 -10.76 38.23
CA LYS A 300 -15.59 -11.07 39.61
C LYS A 300 -14.39 -11.61 40.34
N SER A 301 -14.00 -10.83 41.35
CA SER A 301 -12.99 -11.13 42.36
C SER A 301 -13.04 -12.58 42.83
N ALA A 302 -11.89 -13.24 42.83
CA ALA A 302 -11.60 -14.33 43.74
C ALA A 302 -10.14 -14.21 44.19
N VAL A 303 -9.98 -13.67 45.40
CA VAL A 303 -8.76 -13.79 46.19
C VAL A 303 -8.59 -15.27 46.55
N ALA A 304 -7.53 -15.90 46.07
CA ALA A 304 -6.94 -17.07 46.71
C ALA A 304 -5.45 -17.16 46.33
N SER A 305 -4.63 -16.84 47.32
CA SER A 305 -3.17 -17.01 47.35
C SER A 305 -2.75 -18.46 47.13
N ALA A 306 -1.67 -18.69 46.36
CA ALA A 306 -0.52 -19.48 46.81
C ALA A 306 0.58 -19.62 45.73
N ASN A 307 1.72 -19.00 46.02
CA ASN A 307 3.10 -19.43 45.77
C ASN A 307 3.59 -19.84 44.37
N GLY A 308 4.57 -19.07 43.89
CA GLY A 308 5.60 -19.55 42.96
C GLY A 308 6.20 -18.40 42.15
N GLY A 309 7.26 -17.79 42.68
CA GLY A 309 7.85 -16.58 42.15
C GLY A 309 8.41 -16.69 40.72
N ASP A 310 8.09 -15.68 39.92
CA ASP A 310 9.02 -15.01 39.03
C ASP A 310 8.47 -13.58 38.87
N ASP A 311 9.22 -12.58 39.33
CA ASP A 311 8.86 -11.16 39.29
C ASP A 311 8.85 -10.67 37.83
N LEU A 312 7.78 -10.99 37.10
CA LEU A 312 7.34 -10.20 35.96
C LEU A 312 6.67 -8.96 36.54
N ILE A 313 7.37 -7.84 36.51
CA ILE A 313 6.78 -6.52 36.69
C ILE A 313 5.67 -6.39 35.64
N ALA A 314 4.43 -6.70 36.05
CA ALA A 314 3.25 -6.30 35.34
C ALA A 314 3.27 -4.77 35.40
N VAL A 315 3.71 -4.14 34.31
CA VAL A 315 3.34 -2.75 34.07
C VAL A 315 1.84 -2.80 33.89
N GLU A 316 1.08 -2.60 34.97
CA GLU A 316 -0.32 -2.25 34.86
C GLU A 316 -0.35 -1.04 33.93
N ASP A 317 -0.90 -1.21 32.72
CA ASP A 317 -1.19 -0.08 31.85
C ASP A 317 -2.07 0.87 32.69
N GLU A 318 -1.51 2.01 33.08
CA GLU A 318 -2.24 3.01 33.88
C GLU A 318 -3.47 3.44 33.09
N VAL A 319 -4.63 2.87 33.43
CA VAL A 319 -5.91 3.26 32.86
C VAL A 319 -6.22 4.66 33.34
N ARG A 320 -6.16 5.63 32.44
CA ARG A 320 -6.55 7.02 32.74
C ARG A 320 -8.04 7.18 32.49
N ARG A 321 -8.74 7.79 33.44
CA ARG A 321 -10.16 8.16 33.31
C ARG A 321 -10.28 9.67 33.22
N GLY A 322 -11.18 10.14 32.35
CA GLY A 322 -11.44 11.57 32.21
C GLY A 322 -12.34 11.86 31.01
N LEU A 323 -12.50 13.14 30.71
CA LEU A 323 -13.31 13.59 29.58
C LEU A 323 -12.64 13.18 28.26
N ALA A 324 -13.43 12.65 27.33
CA ALA A 324 -12.97 12.24 26.00
C ALA A 324 -12.24 13.38 25.29
N THR A 325 -12.77 14.61 25.40
CA THR A 325 -12.18 15.81 24.81
C THR A 325 -10.79 16.12 25.37
N GLU A 326 -10.54 15.84 26.64
CA GLU A 326 -9.23 16.08 27.28
C GLU A 326 -8.23 14.99 26.89
N LEU A 327 -8.62 13.72 26.99
CA LEU A 327 -7.73 12.60 26.74
C LEU A 327 -7.37 12.48 25.25
N VAL A 328 -8.34 12.66 24.35
CA VAL A 328 -8.11 12.60 22.90
C VAL A 328 -7.28 13.80 22.41
N SER A 329 -7.41 14.97 23.04
CA SER A 329 -6.68 16.17 22.60
C SER A 329 -5.19 16.13 22.95
N GLN A 330 -4.80 15.40 24.00
CA GLN A 330 -3.42 15.24 24.45
C GLN A 330 -2.59 14.29 23.58
N GLU A 331 -3.25 13.39 22.87
CA GLU A 331 -2.57 12.38 22.05
C GLU A 331 -2.49 12.83 20.58
N ARG A 332 -1.35 12.54 19.94
CA ARG A 332 -1.20 12.74 18.49
C ARG A 332 -2.05 11.76 17.70
N ARG A 333 -2.17 10.53 18.20
CA ARG A 333 -2.91 9.44 17.57
C ARG A 333 -3.85 8.84 18.60
N ALA A 334 -5.14 8.85 18.32
CA ALA A 334 -6.15 8.35 19.23
C ALA A 334 -7.24 7.58 18.48
N LEU A 335 -7.71 6.49 19.08
CA LEU A 335 -8.85 5.71 18.62
C LEU A 335 -9.95 5.78 19.68
N LEU A 336 -11.08 6.40 19.35
CA LEU A 336 -12.25 6.50 20.21
C LEU A 336 -13.22 5.36 19.87
N ILE A 337 -13.40 4.43 20.81
CA ILE A 337 -14.22 3.23 20.65
C ILE A 337 -15.46 3.34 21.55
N GLY A 338 -16.61 2.92 21.05
CA GLY A 338 -17.82 2.82 21.86
C GLY A 338 -19.04 2.38 21.07
N GLU A 339 -20.14 2.12 21.76
CA GLU A 339 -21.38 1.63 21.16
C GLU A 339 -22.03 2.61 20.16
N GLY A 340 -22.96 2.11 19.34
CA GLY A 340 -23.79 2.94 18.47
C GLY A 340 -24.58 3.96 19.30
N GLY A 341 -24.56 5.23 18.90
CA GLY A 341 -25.25 6.30 19.62
C GLY A 341 -24.53 6.85 20.86
N ALA A 342 -23.34 6.36 21.20
CA ALA A 342 -22.58 6.83 22.39
C ALA A 342 -22.01 8.27 22.28
N GLY A 343 -22.35 9.03 21.24
CA GLY A 343 -21.91 10.43 21.08
C GLY A 343 -20.51 10.63 20.49
N LYS A 344 -19.83 9.59 19.97
CA LYS A 344 -18.46 9.67 19.40
C LYS A 344 -18.29 10.77 18.34
N SER A 345 -19.18 10.80 17.35
CA SER A 345 -19.19 11.82 16.29
C SER A 345 -19.39 13.23 16.87
N GLY A 346 -20.26 13.37 17.89
CA GLY A 346 -20.45 14.61 18.62
C GLY A 346 -19.19 15.07 19.37
N CYS A 347 -18.45 14.14 19.99
CA CYS A 347 -17.17 14.44 20.62
C CYS A 347 -16.12 14.93 19.59
N PHE A 348 -16.06 14.32 18.41
CA PHE A 348 -15.14 14.76 17.35
C PHE A 348 -15.53 16.13 16.80
N ALA A 349 -16.82 16.37 16.57
CA ALA A 349 -17.33 17.68 16.16
C ALA A 349 -17.01 18.75 17.21
N LYS A 350 -17.13 18.44 18.51
CA LYS A 350 -16.78 19.37 19.59
C LYS A 350 -15.29 19.71 19.61
N LEU A 351 -14.42 18.70 19.52
CA LEU A 351 -12.97 18.88 19.47
C LEU A 351 -12.55 19.71 18.25
N ALA A 352 -13.13 19.42 17.09
CA ALA A 352 -12.88 20.16 15.87
C ALA A 352 -13.34 21.62 16.00
N LEU A 353 -14.54 21.86 16.53
CA LEU A 353 -15.05 23.22 16.77
C LEU A 353 -14.14 24.02 17.71
N ASP A 354 -13.65 23.40 18.79
CA ASP A 354 -12.74 24.05 19.74
C ASP A 354 -11.40 24.41 19.08
N GLU A 355 -10.84 23.49 18.30
CA GLU A 355 -9.60 23.74 17.54
C GLU A 355 -9.78 24.85 16.49
N ALA A 356 -10.90 24.83 15.76
CA ALA A 356 -11.27 25.83 14.77
C ALA A 356 -11.42 27.23 15.38
N ARG A 357 -11.97 27.34 16.60
CA ARG A 357 -12.11 28.61 17.33
C ARG A 357 -10.78 29.21 17.74
N LEU A 358 -9.82 28.36 18.10
CA LEU A 358 -8.47 28.75 18.52
C LEU A 358 -7.49 28.91 17.36
N TRP A 359 -7.96 28.70 16.13
CA TRP A 359 -7.12 28.71 14.96
C TRP A 359 -6.52 30.10 14.67
N ALA A 360 -5.24 30.08 14.31
CA ALA A 360 -4.47 31.16 13.74
C ALA A 360 -3.51 30.57 12.70
N PRO A 361 -2.94 31.35 11.76
CA PRO A 361 -2.10 30.83 10.69
C PRO A 361 -0.92 29.95 11.14
N ASP A 362 -0.37 30.17 12.33
CA ASP A 362 0.74 29.44 12.94
C ASP A 362 0.30 28.21 13.75
N ARG A 363 -1.00 27.99 13.94
CA ARG A 363 -1.55 26.90 14.73
C ARG A 363 -2.06 25.74 13.86
N SER A 364 -2.25 24.59 14.49
CA SER A 364 -2.93 23.48 13.83
C SER A 364 -4.39 23.81 13.59
N TRP A 365 -4.98 23.15 12.60
CA TRP A 365 -6.40 23.26 12.30
C TRP A 365 -7.04 21.88 12.13
N PRO A 366 -8.34 21.75 12.43
CA PRO A 366 -9.05 20.49 12.32
C PRO A 366 -9.44 20.21 10.86
N LEU A 367 -9.40 18.96 10.42
CA LEU A 367 -10.04 18.51 9.19
C LEU A 367 -10.93 17.31 9.53
N VAL A 368 -12.25 17.50 9.47
CA VAL A 368 -13.25 16.50 9.83
C VAL A 368 -13.73 15.75 8.60
N VAL A 369 -13.55 14.44 8.58
CA VAL A 369 -13.84 13.58 7.43
C VAL A 369 -14.71 12.41 7.90
N ARG A 370 -15.90 12.29 7.29
CA ARG A 370 -16.78 11.14 7.49
C ARG A 370 -16.33 9.97 6.63
N LEU A 371 -15.92 8.87 7.25
CA LEU A 371 -15.50 7.66 6.53
C LEU A 371 -16.68 6.92 5.90
N SER A 372 -17.91 7.23 6.29
CA SER A 372 -19.13 6.79 5.59
C SER A 372 -19.20 7.29 4.13
N GLU A 373 -18.48 8.36 3.79
CA GLU A 373 -18.40 8.90 2.43
C GLU A 373 -17.12 8.45 1.69
N TYR A 374 -16.39 7.46 2.22
CA TYR A 374 -15.21 6.92 1.56
C TYR A 374 -15.58 6.31 0.21
N SER A 375 -14.75 6.57 -0.80
CA SER A 375 -14.98 6.13 -2.19
C SER A 375 -13.66 5.74 -2.85
N ASP A 376 -13.72 5.40 -4.14
CA ASP A 376 -12.59 5.01 -4.98
C ASP A 376 -11.54 6.12 -5.17
N ILE A 377 -11.85 7.37 -4.81
CA ILE A 377 -10.87 8.48 -4.79
C ILE A 377 -9.82 8.37 -3.67
N GLY A 378 -10.01 7.45 -2.71
CA GLY A 378 -9.12 7.23 -1.58
C GLY A 378 -9.14 8.35 -0.52
N LEU A 379 -8.35 8.17 0.55
CA LEU A 379 -8.32 9.15 1.65
C LEU A 379 -7.81 10.53 1.24
N ALA A 380 -6.76 10.59 0.41
CA ALA A 380 -6.23 11.87 -0.07
C ALA A 380 -7.29 12.65 -0.87
N GLY A 381 -7.96 11.99 -1.82
CA GLY A 381 -9.04 12.62 -2.59
C GLY A 381 -10.20 13.08 -1.70
N GLN A 382 -10.50 12.31 -0.65
CA GLN A 382 -11.49 12.71 0.34
C GLN A 382 -11.06 13.96 1.14
N PHE A 383 -9.79 14.05 1.54
CA PHE A 383 -9.24 15.24 2.20
C PHE A 383 -9.28 16.47 1.28
N GLU A 384 -8.98 16.30 -0.01
CA GLU A 384 -9.12 17.38 -1.00
C GLU A 384 -10.56 17.86 -1.12
N ARG A 385 -11.49 16.91 -1.26
CA ARG A 385 -12.91 17.21 -1.46
C ARG A 385 -13.49 17.98 -0.27
N VAL A 386 -13.13 17.59 0.95
CA VAL A 386 -13.64 18.20 2.18
C VAL A 386 -13.01 19.56 2.45
N SER A 387 -11.69 19.71 2.27
CA SER A 387 -10.99 20.96 2.59
C SER A 387 -11.02 21.99 1.46
N GLY A 388 -11.24 21.55 0.21
CA GLY A 388 -11.02 22.37 -0.99
C GLY A 388 -9.55 22.62 -1.32
N ILE A 389 -8.61 21.98 -0.59
CA ILE A 389 -7.17 22.15 -0.76
C ILE A 389 -6.60 20.88 -1.37
N LYS A 390 -5.73 21.02 -2.38
CA LYS A 390 -5.10 19.86 -3.02
C LYS A 390 -4.24 19.07 -2.04
N TRP A 391 -4.20 17.75 -2.18
CA TRP A 391 -3.48 16.85 -1.29
C TRP A 391 -2.00 17.17 -1.31
N GLN A 392 -1.49 17.57 -2.47
CA GLN A 392 -0.15 18.10 -2.64
C GLN A 392 0.20 19.27 -1.71
N ASP A 393 -0.76 20.16 -1.44
CA ASP A 393 -0.62 21.27 -0.49
C ASP A 393 -0.89 20.82 0.96
N LEU A 394 -1.80 19.86 1.15
CA LEU A 394 -2.16 19.33 2.48
C LEU A 394 -1.10 18.40 3.07
N ALA A 395 -0.47 17.56 2.25
CA ALA A 395 0.41 16.48 2.69
C ALA A 395 1.59 17.01 3.53
N PRO A 396 2.27 18.11 3.16
CA PRO A 396 3.29 18.71 4.03
C PRO A 396 2.73 19.18 5.37
N LEU A 397 1.53 19.79 5.37
CA LEU A 397 0.87 20.24 6.60
C LEU A 397 0.49 19.06 7.51
N VAL A 398 0.04 17.94 6.93
CA VAL A 398 -0.25 16.70 7.65
C VAL A 398 1.06 16.10 8.20
N ALA A 399 2.11 16.06 7.38
CA ALA A 399 3.44 15.55 7.76
C ALA A 399 4.04 16.34 8.94
N GLU A 400 3.83 17.66 8.98
CA GLU A 400 4.28 18.53 10.06
C GLU A 400 3.35 18.51 11.30
N GLY A 401 2.22 17.82 11.22
CA GLY A 401 1.21 17.82 12.28
C GLY A 401 0.50 19.17 12.45
N ARG A 402 0.44 19.98 11.39
CA ARG A 402 -0.32 21.24 11.30
C ARG A 402 -1.79 21.03 10.93
N VAL A 403 -2.16 19.83 10.49
CA VAL A 403 -3.55 19.42 10.33
C VAL A 403 -3.88 18.31 11.32
N THR A 404 -4.98 18.47 12.05
CA THR A 404 -5.54 17.41 12.91
C THR A 404 -6.67 16.72 12.16
N LEU A 405 -6.44 15.48 11.73
CA LEU A 405 -7.40 14.67 10.98
C LEU A 405 -8.39 13.99 11.94
N TYR A 406 -9.67 14.37 11.88
CA TYR A 406 -10.76 13.70 12.61
C TYR A 406 -11.52 12.79 11.64
N LEU A 407 -11.26 11.50 11.73
CA LEU A 407 -11.79 10.47 10.85
C LEU A 407 -12.96 9.77 11.58
N ASP A 408 -14.17 10.14 11.20
CA ASP A 408 -15.39 9.73 11.88
C ASP A 408 -15.99 8.48 11.23
N GLY A 409 -16.26 7.46 12.05
CA GLY A 409 -17.03 6.27 11.67
C GLY A 409 -16.29 5.28 10.76
N LEU A 410 -15.13 4.74 11.17
CA LEU A 410 -14.45 3.68 10.38
C LEU A 410 -15.37 2.50 10.08
N ASN A 411 -16.19 2.12 11.07
CA ASN A 411 -17.20 1.07 10.95
C ASN A 411 -18.38 1.42 10.04
N GLU A 412 -18.43 2.63 9.50
CA GLU A 412 -19.47 3.11 8.57
C GLU A 412 -18.94 3.24 7.14
N CYS A 413 -17.64 2.95 6.93
CA CYS A 413 -17.04 2.87 5.60
C CYS A 413 -17.78 1.80 4.77
N PRO A 414 -18.07 2.08 3.47
CA PRO A 414 -18.73 1.11 2.61
C PRO A 414 -18.02 -0.25 2.62
N ASP A 415 -18.77 -1.33 2.87
CA ASP A 415 -18.21 -2.68 3.06
C ASP A 415 -17.23 -3.10 1.94
N ALA A 416 -17.57 -2.77 0.69
CA ALA A 416 -16.75 -3.09 -0.49
C ALA A 416 -15.39 -2.39 -0.52
N LEU A 417 -15.23 -1.31 0.25
CA LEU A 417 -14.05 -0.45 0.28
C LEU A 417 -13.36 -0.41 1.65
N TYR A 418 -13.86 -1.14 2.64
CA TYR A 418 -13.34 -1.14 4.01
C TYR A 418 -11.86 -1.52 4.06
N GLU A 419 -11.46 -2.61 3.39
CA GLU A 419 -10.05 -3.04 3.35
C GLU A 419 -9.15 -1.98 2.70
N SER A 420 -9.58 -1.38 1.60
CA SER A 420 -8.85 -0.30 0.93
C SER A 420 -8.70 0.92 1.86
N CYS A 421 -9.75 1.29 2.59
CA CYS A 421 -9.70 2.37 3.57
C CYS A 421 -8.69 2.07 4.70
N CYS A 422 -8.67 0.84 5.22
CA CYS A 422 -7.67 0.43 6.21
C CYS A 422 -6.24 0.48 5.66
N VAL A 423 -6.03 0.09 4.40
CA VAL A 423 -4.72 0.20 3.74
C VAL A 423 -4.29 1.66 3.61
N ASP A 424 -5.18 2.54 3.17
CA ASP A 424 -4.89 3.99 3.07
C ASP A 424 -4.54 4.59 4.44
N LEU A 425 -5.30 4.25 5.50
CA LEU A 425 -5.01 4.68 6.87
C LEU A 425 -3.64 4.19 7.34
N ALA A 426 -3.33 2.91 7.12
CA ALA A 426 -2.04 2.34 7.50
C ALA A 426 -0.88 3.00 6.74
N SER A 427 -1.07 3.29 5.45
CA SER A 427 -0.09 4.00 4.62
C SER A 427 0.12 5.42 5.11
N LEU A 428 -0.95 6.19 5.36
CA LEU A 428 -0.89 7.54 5.93
C LEU A 428 -0.10 7.57 7.25
N LEU A 429 -0.40 6.66 8.18
CA LEU A 429 0.25 6.60 9.49
C LEU A 429 1.72 6.14 9.42
N ARG A 430 2.07 5.33 8.43
CA ARG A 430 3.44 4.87 8.17
C ARG A 430 4.28 5.97 7.53
N GLU A 431 3.68 6.70 6.60
CA GLU A 431 4.35 7.73 5.81
C GLU A 431 4.54 9.04 6.59
N TYR A 432 3.53 9.42 7.38
CA TYR A 432 3.54 10.65 8.17
C TYR A 432 3.54 10.29 9.67
N PRO A 433 4.70 9.92 10.25
CA PRO A 433 4.81 9.53 11.66
C PRO A 433 4.33 10.62 12.63
N ASP A 434 4.48 11.89 12.25
CA ASP A 434 4.09 13.06 13.04
C ASP A 434 2.63 13.52 12.79
N ALA A 435 1.89 12.86 11.89
CA ALA A 435 0.50 13.20 11.62
C ALA A 435 -0.38 13.07 12.86
N ARG A 436 -1.27 14.06 13.06
CA ARG A 436 -2.26 14.08 14.12
C ARG A 436 -3.55 13.44 13.62
N VAL A 437 -3.85 12.23 14.07
CA VAL A 437 -4.99 11.43 13.57
C VAL A 437 -5.86 10.97 14.74
N ARG A 438 -7.14 11.30 14.67
CA ARG A 438 -8.17 10.89 15.63
C ARG A 438 -9.21 10.10 14.86
N LEU A 439 -9.36 8.83 15.20
CA LEU A 439 -10.25 7.89 14.52
C LEU A 439 -11.35 7.45 15.48
N CYS A 440 -12.59 7.30 15.02
CA CYS A 440 -13.64 6.69 15.82
C CYS A 440 -14.20 5.42 15.15
N SER A 441 -14.59 4.43 15.96
CA SER A 441 -15.18 3.17 15.50
C SER A 441 -16.11 2.57 16.56
N ARG A 442 -16.95 1.60 16.16
CA ARG A 442 -17.73 0.77 17.09
C ARG A 442 -16.85 -0.28 17.76
N SER A 443 -17.23 -0.67 18.97
CA SER A 443 -16.58 -1.72 19.76
C SER A 443 -16.46 -3.06 19.01
N SER A 444 -17.48 -3.40 18.22
CA SER A 444 -17.56 -4.64 17.44
C SER A 444 -16.60 -4.72 16.24
N THR A 445 -16.00 -3.59 15.86
CA THR A 445 -15.20 -3.42 14.63
C THR A 445 -13.84 -2.80 14.91
N ALA A 446 -13.43 -2.73 16.18
CA ALA A 446 -12.10 -2.27 16.54
C ALA A 446 -11.07 -3.34 16.10
N PRO A 447 -10.06 -2.96 15.28
CA PRO A 447 -9.01 -3.88 14.82
C PRO A 447 -8.00 -4.25 15.90
#